data_AF-A0A5J5DC94-F1
#
_entry.id   AF-A0A5J5DC94-F1
#
_cell.length_a   1.000
_cell.length_b   1.000
_cell.length_c   1.000
_cell.angle_alpha   90.00
_cell.angle_beta   90.00
_cell.angle_gamma   90.00
#
_symmetry.space_group_name_H-M   'P 1'
#
loop_
_entity.id
_entity.type
_entity.pdbx_description
1 polymer ?
#
loop_
_entity_poly.entity_id
_entity_poly.type
_entity_poly.pdbx_seq_one_letter_code
_entity_poly.pdbx_strand_id
1 'polypeptide(L)'
;MSHRAQTFPRAQILQELSLRCQALAANDNRGFKQEFEELDDVGKNLPTRAGDSKANREKNRYPYILPYDHCRVRLSVQNSQPHTDYINANFVPVLCDRYWPLERCTAEHGLIQVTTVTCKQGPDYFITTINLRQRACSTVRIITQYYYPAWPDRGIPKDVSSLCAFTEHVRQELEAIPLLGPAVVHCSAGVGRSGTFVTLLWLMQLCARGIRPDIRAAVEDLRLHR
;
A
#
# COMPACT_ATOMS: atom_id res chain seq x y z
N MET A 1 -8.05 -31.60 3.14
CA MET A 1 -7.52 -31.71 4.52
C MET A 1 -7.12 -30.32 4.98
N SER A 2 -7.78 -29.77 6.00
CA SER A 2 -7.49 -28.43 6.52
C SER A 2 -6.16 -28.47 7.28
N HIS A 3 -5.10 -27.93 6.70
CA HIS A 3 -3.87 -27.66 7.45
C HIS A 3 -4.19 -26.57 8.47
N ARG A 4 -4.50 -26.96 9.71
CA ARG A 4 -4.53 -26.01 10.83
C ARG A 4 -3.12 -25.43 10.97
N ALA A 5 -2.98 -24.13 10.76
CA ALA A 5 -1.76 -23.41 11.05
C ALA A 5 -1.38 -23.65 12.52
N GLN A 6 -0.12 -24.01 12.77
CA GLN A 6 0.40 -24.16 14.13
C GLN A 6 0.39 -22.81 14.83
N THR A 7 -0.14 -22.76 16.05
CA THR A 7 -0.18 -21.56 16.87
C THR A 7 0.86 -21.64 18.00
N PHE A 8 1.43 -20.49 18.36
CA PHE A 8 2.49 -20.36 19.36
C PHE A 8 2.11 -19.32 20.42
N PRO A 9 2.57 -19.47 21.68
CA PRO A 9 2.40 -18.45 22.70
C PRO A 9 3.05 -17.12 22.29
N ARG A 10 2.39 -16.00 22.62
CA ARG A 10 2.89 -14.64 22.33
C ARG A 10 4.32 -14.42 22.85
N ALA A 11 4.63 -14.92 24.05
CA ALA A 11 5.97 -14.80 24.64
C ALA A 11 7.05 -15.46 23.77
N GLN A 12 6.74 -16.63 23.19
CA GLN A 12 7.65 -17.33 22.30
C GLN A 12 7.86 -16.56 20.99
N ILE A 13 6.78 -16.09 20.36
CA ILE A 13 6.85 -15.28 19.13
C ILE A 13 7.71 -14.03 19.36
N LEU A 14 7.52 -13.33 20.48
CA LEU A 14 8.29 -12.14 20.83
C LEU A 14 9.78 -12.45 21.05
N GLN A 15 10.09 -13.55 21.74
CA GLN A 15 11.46 -13.96 22.00
C GLN A 15 12.21 -14.28 20.69
N GLU A 16 11.60 -15.09 19.83
CA GLU A 16 12.18 -15.47 18.53
C GLU A 16 12.37 -14.26 17.62
N LEU A 17 11.38 -13.38 17.53
CA LEU A 17 11.46 -12.16 16.72
C LEU A 17 12.57 -11.23 17.24
N SER A 18 12.67 -11.08 18.56
CA SER A 18 13.73 -10.26 19.19
C SER A 18 15.12 -10.78 18.85
N LEU A 19 15.34 -12.11 18.98
CA LEU A 19 16.61 -12.74 18.63
C LEU A 19 16.95 -12.57 17.14
N ARG A 20 15.98 -12.76 16.24
CA ARG A 20 16.19 -12.55 14.80
C ARG A 20 16.55 -11.11 14.49
N CYS A 21 15.83 -10.13 15.07
CA CYS A 21 16.13 -8.71 14.88
C CYS A 21 17.54 -8.34 15.38
N GLN A 22 17.96 -8.86 16.53
CA GLN A 22 19.31 -8.64 17.05
C GLN A 22 20.39 -9.22 16.11
N ALA A 23 20.18 -10.42 15.59
CA ALA A 23 21.10 -11.05 14.66
C ALA A 23 21.21 -10.27 13.33
N LEU A 24 20.09 -9.81 12.77
CA LEU A 24 20.06 -9.06 11.49
C LEU A 24 20.57 -7.62 11.61
N ALA A 25 20.38 -6.99 12.78
CA ALA A 25 20.86 -5.63 13.06
C ALA A 25 22.38 -5.55 13.27
N ALA A 26 23.04 -6.68 13.54
CA ALA A 26 24.48 -6.74 13.75
C ALA A 26 25.27 -6.17 12.56
N ASN A 27 26.47 -5.63 12.85
CA ASN A 27 27.39 -5.08 11.85
C ASN A 27 26.75 -4.01 10.94
N ASP A 28 26.12 -3.00 11.56
CA ASP A 28 25.40 -1.92 10.86
C ASP A 28 24.29 -2.44 9.93
N ASN A 29 23.37 -3.23 10.49
CA ASN A 29 22.21 -3.80 9.80
C ASN A 29 22.58 -4.66 8.58
N ARG A 30 23.75 -5.34 8.59
CA ARG A 30 24.22 -6.13 7.45
C ARG A 30 23.21 -7.21 7.06
N GLY A 31 22.64 -7.91 8.04
CA GLY A 31 21.66 -8.97 7.78
C GLY A 31 20.38 -8.42 7.13
N PHE A 32 19.87 -7.29 7.63
CA PHE A 32 18.72 -6.62 7.01
C PHE A 32 18.99 -6.14 5.58
N LYS A 33 20.17 -5.56 5.34
CA LYS A 33 20.59 -5.10 4.00
C LYS A 33 20.63 -6.29 3.03
N GLN A 34 21.28 -7.38 3.43
CA GLN A 34 21.37 -8.59 2.62
C GLN A 34 19.99 -9.21 2.32
N GLU A 35 19.15 -9.42 3.34
CA GLU A 35 17.81 -9.97 3.13
C GLU A 35 16.97 -9.10 2.17
N PHE A 36 17.14 -7.77 2.23
CA PHE A 36 16.42 -6.85 1.36
C PHE A 36 16.96 -6.85 -0.08
N GLU A 37 18.28 -6.90 -0.26
CA GLU A 37 18.94 -7.00 -1.57
C GLU A 37 18.55 -8.29 -2.31
N GLU A 38 18.39 -9.40 -1.59
CA GLU A 38 17.95 -10.68 -2.17
C GLU A 38 16.54 -10.61 -2.77
N LEU A 39 15.74 -9.61 -2.41
CA LEU A 39 14.41 -9.41 -2.97
C LEU A 39 14.45 -8.62 -4.29
N ASP A 40 15.58 -8.03 -4.69
CA ASP A 40 15.65 -7.08 -5.81
C ASP A 40 15.20 -7.68 -7.14
N ASP A 41 15.38 -8.98 -7.35
CA ASP A 41 14.99 -9.66 -8.58
C ASP A 41 13.55 -10.20 -8.55
N VAL A 42 12.88 -10.15 -7.41
CA VAL A 42 11.48 -10.58 -7.27
C VAL A 42 10.60 -9.69 -8.15
N GLY A 43 9.86 -10.30 -9.07
CA GLY A 43 8.96 -9.60 -9.98
C GLY A 43 9.62 -8.95 -11.20
N LYS A 44 10.95 -8.89 -11.32
CA LYS A 44 11.62 -8.33 -12.52
C LYS A 44 11.31 -9.09 -13.81
N ASN A 45 10.93 -10.36 -13.70
CA ASN A 45 10.50 -11.19 -14.83
C ASN A 45 9.07 -10.89 -15.30
N LEU A 46 8.36 -9.97 -14.61
CA LEU A 46 7.02 -9.57 -15.02
C LEU A 46 7.08 -8.81 -16.36
N PRO A 47 6.10 -9.01 -17.25
CA PRO A 47 6.20 -8.52 -18.62
C PRO A 47 6.22 -6.98 -18.70
N THR A 48 7.19 -6.44 -19.43
CA THR A 48 7.33 -5.02 -19.83
C THR A 48 7.13 -4.85 -21.34
N ARG A 49 6.38 -5.74 -21.98
CA ARG A 49 6.32 -5.90 -23.45
C ARG A 49 5.92 -4.62 -24.17
N ALA A 50 5.02 -3.82 -23.60
CA ALA A 50 4.62 -2.54 -24.18
C ALA A 50 5.80 -1.56 -24.22
N GLY A 51 6.62 -1.51 -23.16
CA GLY A 51 7.82 -0.68 -23.09
C GLY A 51 8.96 -1.17 -23.97
N ASP A 52 9.12 -2.49 -24.10
CA ASP A 52 10.19 -3.12 -24.90
C ASP A 52 9.95 -3.11 -26.42
N SER A 53 8.70 -2.87 -26.84
CA SER A 53 8.31 -2.94 -28.24
C SER A 53 9.08 -1.94 -29.11
N LYS A 54 9.44 -2.36 -30.35
CA LYS A 54 10.21 -1.52 -31.29
C LYS A 54 9.57 -0.14 -31.51
N ALA A 55 8.23 -0.07 -31.54
CA ALA A 55 7.46 1.15 -31.71
C ALA A 55 7.54 2.14 -30.52
N ASN A 56 7.96 1.66 -29.34
CA ASN A 56 7.97 2.44 -28.11
C ASN A 56 9.37 2.65 -27.52
N ARG A 57 10.41 2.00 -28.05
CA ARG A 57 11.80 2.15 -27.59
C ARG A 57 12.26 3.61 -27.59
N GLU A 58 11.97 4.35 -28.65
CA GLU A 58 12.33 5.78 -28.77
C GLU A 58 11.52 6.67 -27.82
N LYS A 59 10.40 6.17 -27.26
CA LYS A 59 9.58 6.87 -26.27
C LYS A 59 10.10 6.67 -24.84
N ASN A 60 11.18 5.90 -24.66
CA ASN A 60 11.82 5.65 -23.37
C ASN A 60 13.13 6.42 -23.27
N ARG A 61 13.29 7.22 -22.20
CA ARG A 61 14.55 7.94 -21.94
C ARG A 61 15.69 7.02 -21.52
N TYR A 62 15.38 5.93 -20.81
CA TYR A 62 16.34 4.91 -20.37
C TYR A 62 15.85 3.52 -20.79
N PRO A 63 16.69 2.68 -21.42
CA PRO A 63 16.28 1.37 -21.92
C PRO A 63 15.85 0.37 -20.84
N TYR A 64 16.34 0.54 -19.61
CA TYR A 64 16.14 -0.39 -18.49
C TYR A 64 15.12 0.10 -17.45
N ILE A 65 14.40 1.20 -17.73
CA ILE A 65 13.36 1.75 -16.84
C ILE A 65 12.03 1.70 -17.60
N LEU A 66 11.32 0.59 -17.48
CA LEU A 66 10.08 0.30 -18.21
C LEU A 66 8.93 -0.02 -17.24
N PRO A 67 7.69 0.42 -17.52
CA PRO A 67 6.54 0.08 -16.69
C PRO A 67 6.05 -1.35 -16.99
N TYR A 68 5.62 -2.09 -15.95
CA TYR A 68 5.01 -3.42 -16.15
C TYR A 68 3.66 -3.33 -16.88
N ASP A 69 3.41 -4.29 -17.78
CA ASP A 69 2.24 -4.29 -18.68
C ASP A 69 0.89 -4.29 -17.94
N HIS A 70 0.85 -4.91 -16.76
CA HIS A 70 -0.36 -5.05 -15.94
C HIS A 70 -0.71 -3.78 -15.15
N CYS A 71 0.22 -2.83 -14.99
CA CYS A 71 0.00 -1.62 -14.19
C CYS A 71 0.44 -0.29 -14.84
N ARG A 72 0.90 -0.31 -16.10
CA ARG A 72 1.25 0.90 -16.88
C ARG A 72 0.04 1.81 -17.13
N VAL A 73 0.30 3.11 -17.24
CA VAL A 73 -0.70 4.07 -17.74
C VAL A 73 -0.99 3.77 -19.20
N ARG A 74 -2.28 3.65 -19.55
CA ARG A 74 -2.75 3.45 -20.93
C ARG A 74 -3.43 4.72 -21.41
N LEU A 75 -2.84 5.39 -22.40
CA LEU A 75 -3.47 6.52 -23.08
C LEU A 75 -4.63 6.02 -23.97
N SER A 76 -5.57 6.91 -24.27
CA SER A 76 -6.57 6.63 -25.31
C SER A 76 -5.88 6.41 -26.66
N VAL A 77 -6.30 5.38 -27.38
CA VAL A 77 -5.82 5.13 -28.76
C VAL A 77 -6.28 6.29 -29.65
N GLN A 78 -5.34 6.93 -30.34
CA GLN A 78 -5.62 8.07 -31.22
C GLN A 78 -5.71 7.60 -32.67
N ASN A 79 -6.71 8.09 -33.41
CA ASN A 79 -6.86 7.89 -34.86
C ASN A 79 -6.77 6.42 -35.32
N SER A 80 -7.19 5.48 -34.48
CA SER A 80 -7.05 4.03 -34.69
C SER A 80 -5.62 3.55 -34.97
N GLN A 81 -4.60 4.32 -34.61
CA GLN A 81 -3.20 3.92 -34.77
C GLN A 81 -2.77 3.03 -33.59
N PRO A 82 -2.25 1.81 -33.85
CA PRO A 82 -1.76 0.94 -32.78
C PRO A 82 -0.55 1.57 -32.08
N HIS A 83 -0.37 1.29 -30.79
CA HIS A 83 0.77 1.74 -29.95
C HIS A 83 0.82 3.23 -29.59
N THR A 84 -0.23 4.01 -29.88
CA THR A 84 -0.38 5.37 -29.33
C THR A 84 -0.85 5.39 -27.88
N ASP A 85 -1.25 4.22 -27.36
CA ASP A 85 -1.68 4.03 -25.97
C ASP A 85 -0.51 4.00 -24.98
N TYR A 86 0.72 4.01 -25.49
CA TYR A 86 1.94 3.90 -24.70
C TYR A 86 2.53 5.26 -24.34
N ILE A 87 2.79 5.41 -23.05
CA ILE A 87 3.66 6.42 -22.47
C ILE A 87 4.55 5.73 -21.44
N ASN A 88 5.84 6.08 -21.40
CA ASN A 88 6.71 5.70 -20.29
C ASN A 88 6.40 6.59 -19.09
N ALA A 89 5.23 6.34 -18.51
CA ALA A 89 4.77 7.01 -17.31
C ALA A 89 4.06 6.00 -16.42
N ASN A 90 4.37 6.11 -15.14
CA ASN A 90 3.47 5.74 -14.07
C ASN A 90 2.78 7.04 -13.61
N PHE A 91 1.59 6.94 -13.01
CA PHE A 91 1.01 8.11 -12.36
C PHE A 91 1.99 8.64 -11.31
N VAL A 92 2.49 9.87 -11.50
CA VAL A 92 3.33 10.58 -10.52
C VAL A 92 2.43 11.55 -9.77
N PRO A 93 2.20 11.39 -8.47
CA PRO A 93 1.37 12.29 -7.71
C PRO A 93 2.15 13.56 -7.38
N VAL A 94 1.50 14.72 -7.49
CA VAL A 94 1.59 15.72 -6.40
C VAL A 94 1.37 14.92 -5.12
N LEU A 95 2.32 14.89 -4.16
CA LEU A 95 2.46 13.92 -3.04
C LEU A 95 1.23 13.05 -2.74
N CYS A 96 0.07 13.67 -2.50
CA CYS A 96 -1.23 13.17 -2.93
C CYS A 96 -2.13 14.40 -3.15
N ASP A 97 -2.81 14.52 -4.30
CA ASP A 97 -3.84 15.56 -4.43
C ASP A 97 -4.95 15.32 -3.41
N ARG A 98 -5.51 16.41 -2.89
CA ARG A 98 -6.60 16.33 -1.93
C ARG A 98 -7.89 15.91 -2.64
N TYR A 99 -8.25 14.63 -2.50
CA TYR A 99 -9.42 14.02 -3.14
C TYR A 99 -10.67 13.99 -2.25
N TRP A 100 -10.63 14.59 -1.06
CA TRP A 100 -11.77 14.70 -0.16
C TRP A 100 -11.83 16.09 0.51
N PRO A 101 -13.03 16.59 0.83
CA PRO A 101 -13.18 17.85 1.55
C PRO A 101 -12.78 17.70 3.03
N LEU A 102 -12.10 18.70 3.60
CA LEU A 102 -11.70 18.70 5.02
C LEU A 102 -12.85 19.13 5.95
N GLU A 103 -13.71 20.02 5.48
CA GLU A 103 -14.86 20.53 6.22
C GLU A 103 -16.08 19.61 5.99
N ARG A 104 -17.16 19.82 6.76
CA ARG A 104 -18.45 19.16 6.53
C ARG A 104 -19.12 19.72 5.27
N CYS A 105 -18.49 19.48 4.12
CA CYS A 105 -18.94 19.92 2.82
C CYS A 105 -18.87 18.79 1.80
N THR A 106 -19.45 19.07 0.64
CA THR A 106 -19.56 18.13 -0.47
C THR A 106 -18.69 18.61 -1.61
N ALA A 107 -17.90 17.71 -2.19
CA ALA A 107 -17.17 17.92 -3.43
C ALA A 107 -17.71 16.99 -4.53
N GLU A 108 -17.74 17.47 -5.78
CA GLU A 108 -18.05 16.66 -6.95
C GLU A 108 -16.76 16.30 -7.70
N HIS A 109 -16.54 15.01 -7.90
CA HIS A 109 -15.45 14.44 -8.67
C HIS A 109 -16.05 13.67 -9.86
N GLY A 110 -16.34 14.39 -10.95
CA GLY A 110 -17.06 13.85 -12.11
C GLY A 110 -18.47 13.39 -11.73
N LEU A 111 -18.74 12.08 -11.84
CA LEU A 111 -20.03 11.49 -11.49
C LEU A 111 -20.14 11.11 -10.00
N ILE A 112 -19.08 11.30 -9.22
CA ILE A 112 -19.02 10.90 -7.82
C ILE A 112 -19.13 12.12 -6.92
N GLN A 113 -20.10 12.10 -6.04
CA GLN A 113 -20.27 13.04 -4.95
C GLN A 113 -19.57 12.49 -3.70
N VAL A 114 -18.70 13.30 -3.11
CA VAL A 114 -17.91 12.97 -1.92
C VAL A 114 -18.27 13.97 -0.83
N THR A 115 -18.91 13.49 0.23
CA THR A 115 -19.36 14.32 1.36
C THR A 115 -18.64 13.91 2.63
N THR A 116 -17.88 14.83 3.23
CA THR A 116 -17.28 14.59 4.54
C THR A 116 -18.33 14.79 5.62
N VAL A 117 -18.60 13.72 6.39
CA VAL A 117 -19.63 13.71 7.44
C VAL A 117 -19.02 14.07 8.78
N THR A 118 -17.94 13.37 9.16
CA THR A 118 -17.19 13.64 10.39
C THR A 118 -15.70 13.50 10.14
N CYS A 119 -14.91 14.23 10.92
CA CYS A 119 -13.46 14.07 11.01
C CYS A 119 -13.11 14.04 12.49
N LYS A 120 -12.45 12.97 12.94
CA LYS A 120 -11.96 12.80 14.31
C LYS A 120 -10.44 12.80 14.27
N GLN A 121 -9.83 13.57 15.16
CA GLN A 121 -8.38 13.57 15.35
C GLN A 121 -8.02 12.57 16.45
N GLY A 122 -7.17 11.59 16.11
CA GLY A 122 -6.43 10.77 17.07
C GLY A 122 -5.10 11.45 17.45
N PRO A 123 -4.19 10.75 18.13
CA PRO A 123 -2.90 11.33 18.54
C PRO A 123 -2.09 11.87 17.35
N ASP A 124 -1.91 11.05 16.31
CA ASP A 124 -1.07 11.38 15.14
C ASP A 124 -1.73 11.02 13.80
N TYR A 125 -3.05 10.80 13.82
CA TYR A 125 -3.83 10.42 12.65
C TYR A 125 -5.22 11.03 12.69
N PHE A 126 -5.88 11.02 11.53
CA PHE A 126 -7.24 11.48 11.36
C PHE A 126 -8.12 10.33 10.86
N ILE A 127 -9.35 10.26 11.36
CA ILE A 127 -10.38 9.34 10.89
C ILE A 127 -11.51 10.18 10.32
N THR A 128 -11.75 10.05 9.02
CA THR A 128 -12.80 10.78 8.31
C THR A 128 -13.88 9.81 7.85
N THR A 129 -15.14 10.08 8.22
CA THR A 129 -16.30 9.40 7.64
C THR A 129 -16.75 10.16 6.41
N ILE A 130 -16.77 9.48 5.27
CA ILE A 130 -17.10 10.03 3.96
C ILE A 130 -18.32 9.29 3.41
N ASN A 131 -19.33 10.05 2.98
CA ASN A 131 -20.43 9.53 2.18
C ASN A 131 -20.08 9.67 0.69
N LEU A 132 -20.05 8.55 -0.01
CA LEU A 132 -19.77 8.48 -1.43
C LEU A 132 -21.04 8.08 -2.18
N ARG A 133 -21.43 8.90 -3.17
CA ARG A 133 -22.65 8.70 -3.96
C ARG A 133 -22.37 8.93 -5.44
N GLN A 134 -22.92 8.10 -6.31
CA GLN A 134 -22.89 8.35 -7.75
C GLN A 134 -24.10 9.18 -8.19
N ARG A 135 -23.92 10.16 -9.09
CA ARG A 135 -24.90 11.22 -9.46
C ARG A 135 -26.23 10.74 -10.06
N ALA A 136 -26.40 9.45 -10.29
CA ALA A 136 -27.65 8.81 -10.76
C ALA A 136 -28.11 7.64 -9.87
N CYS A 137 -27.43 7.40 -8.75
CA CYS A 137 -27.71 6.30 -7.84
C CYS A 137 -28.29 6.84 -6.52
N SER A 138 -29.29 6.17 -5.98
CA SER A 138 -29.83 6.46 -4.64
C SER A 138 -28.97 5.84 -3.52
N THR A 139 -28.13 4.86 -3.84
CA THR A 139 -27.29 4.18 -2.86
C THR A 139 -26.11 5.06 -2.46
N VAL A 140 -25.94 5.23 -1.15
CA VAL A 140 -24.78 5.90 -0.55
C VAL A 140 -23.88 4.82 0.04
N ARG A 141 -22.58 4.91 -0.23
CA ARG A 141 -21.56 4.11 0.44
C ARG A 141 -20.89 4.95 1.51
N ILE A 142 -20.78 4.41 2.71
CA ILE A 142 -20.05 5.04 3.80
C ILE A 142 -18.61 4.51 3.76
N ILE A 143 -17.65 5.41 3.67
CA ILE A 143 -16.22 5.12 3.64
C ILE A 143 -15.60 5.69 4.91
N THR A 144 -14.81 4.88 5.60
CA THR A 144 -13.95 5.35 6.69
C THR A 144 -12.55 5.50 6.15
N GLN A 145 -12.05 6.74 6.13
CA GLN A 145 -10.69 7.07 5.71
C GLN A 145 -9.80 7.22 6.94
N TYR A 146 -8.67 6.53 6.95
CA TYR A 146 -7.62 6.66 7.95
C TYR A 146 -6.43 7.39 7.34
N TYR A 147 -6.03 8.53 7.92
CA TYR A 147 -4.97 9.37 7.40
C TYR A 147 -3.86 9.58 8.44
N TYR A 148 -2.64 9.12 8.14
CA TYR A 148 -1.46 9.23 9.01
C TYR A 148 -0.44 10.25 8.45
N PRO A 149 -0.50 11.53 8.87
CA PRO A 149 0.39 12.59 8.36
C PRO A 149 1.82 12.54 8.91
N ALA A 150 2.08 11.84 10.01
CA ALA A 150 3.38 11.88 10.70
C ALA A 150 4.51 11.11 9.98
N TRP A 151 4.27 10.58 8.78
CA TRP A 151 5.26 9.87 7.98
C TRP A 151 5.95 10.80 6.95
N PRO A 152 7.26 11.06 7.09
CA PRO A 152 8.00 11.94 6.17
C PRO A 152 8.25 11.33 4.79
N ASP A 153 8.51 12.16 3.78
CA ASP A 153 8.79 11.78 2.37
C ASP A 153 10.01 10.90 2.21
N ARG A 154 11.03 11.12 3.05
CA ARG A 154 12.22 10.27 3.11
C ARG A 154 12.36 9.70 4.52
N GLY A 155 12.59 8.40 4.60
CA GLY A 155 12.80 7.69 5.86
C GLY A 155 11.52 7.15 6.51
N ILE A 156 11.55 7.09 7.84
CA ILE A 156 10.52 6.50 8.69
C ILE A 156 9.92 7.55 9.63
N PRO A 157 8.75 7.30 10.25
CA PRO A 157 8.20 8.18 11.28
C PRO A 157 9.20 8.40 12.41
N LYS A 158 9.24 9.62 12.97
CA LYS A 158 10.13 9.95 14.10
C LYS A 158 9.77 9.15 15.36
N ASP A 159 8.48 8.96 15.59
CA ASP A 159 7.98 8.05 16.60
C ASP A 159 7.37 6.81 15.92
N VAL A 160 8.08 5.69 16.01
CA VAL A 160 7.62 4.41 15.45
C VAL A 160 6.45 3.84 16.27
N SER A 161 6.33 4.21 17.54
CA SER A 161 5.24 3.77 18.43
C SER A 161 3.90 4.31 17.96
N SER A 162 3.90 5.56 17.50
CA SER A 162 2.75 6.21 16.85
C SER A 162 2.23 5.42 15.64
N LEU A 163 3.13 4.98 14.75
CA LEU A 163 2.74 4.15 13.59
C LEU A 163 2.18 2.79 14.04
N CYS A 164 2.79 2.16 15.05
CA CYS A 164 2.30 0.91 15.61
C CYS A 164 0.90 1.07 16.22
N ALA A 165 0.65 2.14 16.97
CA ALA A 165 -0.65 2.45 17.56
C ALA A 165 -1.71 2.71 16.48
N PHE A 166 -1.36 3.47 15.44
CA PHE A 166 -2.22 3.67 14.28
C PHE A 166 -2.58 2.35 13.59
N THR A 167 -1.59 1.49 13.34
CA THR A 167 -1.79 0.21 12.65
C THR A 167 -2.63 -0.76 13.47
N GLU A 168 -2.39 -0.84 14.79
CA GLU A 168 -3.20 -1.66 15.68
C GLU A 168 -4.65 -1.17 15.75
N HIS A 169 -4.87 0.15 15.74
CA HIS A 169 -6.22 0.70 15.68
C HIS A 169 -6.94 0.29 14.39
N VAL A 170 -6.30 0.44 13.23
CA VAL A 170 -6.87 -0.01 11.94
C VAL A 170 -7.13 -1.52 11.96
N ARG A 171 -6.21 -2.33 12.51
CA ARG A 171 -6.37 -3.79 12.62
C ARG A 171 -7.62 -4.17 13.41
N GLN A 172 -7.82 -3.55 14.57
CA GLN A 172 -8.99 -3.80 15.42
C GLN A 172 -10.30 -3.43 14.72
N GLU A 173 -10.33 -2.31 14.00
CA GLU A 173 -11.51 -1.89 13.23
C GLU A 173 -11.82 -2.85 12.08
N LEU A 174 -10.80 -3.33 11.36
CA LEU A 174 -10.96 -4.33 10.29
C LEU A 174 -11.44 -5.70 10.81
N GLU A 175 -11.13 -6.04 12.07
CA GLU A 175 -11.60 -7.26 12.71
C GLU A 175 -13.02 -7.12 13.28
N ALA A 176 -13.37 -5.92 13.75
CA ALA A 176 -14.67 -5.63 14.35
C ALA A 176 -15.79 -5.42 13.31
N ILE A 177 -15.45 -4.88 12.13
CA ILE A 177 -16.44 -4.45 11.13
C ILE A 177 -16.37 -5.34 9.89
N PRO A 178 -17.49 -5.97 9.47
CA PRO A 178 -17.54 -6.71 8.22
C PRO A 178 -17.17 -5.84 7.02
N LEU A 179 -16.18 -6.27 6.26
CA LEU A 179 -15.75 -5.58 5.05
C LEU A 179 -16.80 -5.76 3.94
N LEU A 180 -17.33 -4.64 3.45
CA LEU A 180 -18.22 -4.60 2.29
C LEU A 180 -17.47 -4.63 0.96
N GLY A 181 -16.13 -4.64 1.00
CA GLY A 181 -15.25 -4.61 -0.15
C GLY A 181 -13.77 -4.52 0.25
N PRO A 182 -12.86 -4.43 -0.73
CA PRO A 182 -11.43 -4.32 -0.47
C PRO A 182 -11.08 -2.99 0.22
N ALA A 183 -10.10 -3.03 1.13
CA ALA A 183 -9.49 -1.83 1.68
C ALA A 183 -8.53 -1.21 0.65
N VAL A 184 -8.57 0.12 0.54
CA VAL A 184 -7.65 0.87 -0.33
C VAL A 184 -6.54 1.45 0.54
N VAL A 185 -5.29 1.13 0.22
CA VAL A 185 -4.10 1.71 0.85
C VAL A 185 -3.31 2.44 -0.22
N HIS A 186 -2.95 3.69 0.05
CA HIS A 186 -2.09 4.46 -0.84
C HIS A 186 -1.12 5.35 -0.04
N CYS A 187 -0.06 5.80 -0.71
CA CYS A 187 0.80 6.87 -0.24
C CYS A 187 1.00 7.84 -1.42
N SER A 188 2.24 8.23 -1.73
CA SER A 188 2.57 8.88 -2.99
C SER A 188 2.70 7.85 -4.11
N ALA A 189 3.83 7.14 -4.22
CA ALA A 189 4.03 6.11 -5.25
C ALA A 189 3.22 4.81 -5.02
N GLY A 190 2.63 4.64 -3.84
CA GLY A 190 1.87 3.45 -3.46
C GLY A 190 2.74 2.19 -3.35
N VAL A 191 4.01 2.32 -2.98
CA VAL A 191 4.95 1.18 -2.81
C VAL A 191 5.62 1.19 -1.45
N GLY A 192 6.40 2.22 -1.10
CA GLY A 192 7.20 2.27 0.13
C GLY A 192 6.37 2.24 1.40
N ARG A 193 5.78 3.38 1.80
CA ARG A 193 4.95 3.47 3.02
C ARG A 193 3.76 2.52 3.00
N SER A 194 3.12 2.36 1.84
CA SER A 194 1.98 1.46 1.66
C SER A 194 2.39 0.02 1.92
N GLY A 195 3.49 -0.45 1.32
CA GLY A 195 4.02 -1.79 1.54
C GLY A 195 4.43 -2.01 3.00
N THR A 196 5.10 -1.05 3.62
CA THR A 196 5.42 -1.12 5.06
C THR A 196 4.17 -1.20 5.92
N PHE A 197 3.15 -0.37 5.67
CA PHE A 197 1.89 -0.40 6.42
C PHE A 197 1.14 -1.72 6.25
N VAL A 198 0.99 -2.20 5.01
CA VAL A 198 0.30 -3.47 4.72
C VAL A 198 1.04 -4.65 5.35
N THR A 199 2.38 -4.67 5.26
CA THR A 199 3.21 -5.70 5.90
C THR A 199 2.99 -5.66 7.42
N LEU A 200 3.11 -4.49 8.05
CA LEU A 200 2.94 -4.36 9.50
C LEU A 200 1.56 -4.82 9.96
N LEU A 201 0.50 -4.37 9.27
CA LEU A 201 -0.88 -4.75 9.53
C LEU A 201 -1.09 -6.27 9.44
N TRP A 202 -0.58 -6.89 8.37
CA TRP A 202 -0.68 -8.33 8.17
C TRP A 202 0.05 -9.10 9.27
N LEU A 203 1.30 -8.74 9.57
CA LEU A 203 2.10 -9.41 10.59
C LEU A 203 1.47 -9.24 11.99
N MET A 204 0.92 -8.07 12.32
CA MET A 204 0.17 -7.87 13.57
C MET A 204 -1.03 -8.80 13.65
N GLN A 205 -1.77 -8.99 12.55
CA GLN A 205 -2.90 -9.92 12.51
C GLN A 205 -2.47 -11.39 12.67
N LEU A 206 -1.32 -11.79 12.10
CA LEU A 206 -0.75 -13.12 12.31
C LEU A 206 -0.39 -13.34 13.78
N CYS A 207 0.35 -12.38 14.37
CA CYS A 207 0.72 -12.41 15.79
C CYS A 207 -0.49 -12.47 16.72
N ALA A 208 -1.55 -11.71 16.44
CA ALA A 208 -2.80 -11.73 17.22
C ALA A 208 -3.48 -13.12 17.18
N ARG A 209 -3.29 -13.88 16.11
CA ARG A 209 -3.79 -15.25 15.94
C ARG A 209 -2.81 -16.31 16.44
N GLY A 210 -1.68 -15.91 17.04
CA GLY A 210 -0.62 -16.81 17.48
C GLY A 210 0.16 -17.46 16.32
N ILE A 211 0.06 -16.92 15.10
CA ILE A 211 0.80 -17.41 13.94
C ILE A 211 2.14 -16.68 13.89
N ARG A 212 3.22 -17.42 13.63
CA ARG A 212 4.56 -16.85 13.52
C ARG A 212 4.63 -15.87 12.33
N PRO A 213 5.04 -14.60 12.54
CA PRO A 213 5.22 -13.65 11.45
C PRO A 213 6.51 -13.95 10.67
N ASP A 214 6.47 -13.76 9.34
CA ASP A 214 7.67 -13.76 8.51
C ASP A 214 7.68 -12.51 7.62
N ILE A 215 8.54 -11.55 7.98
CA ILE A 215 8.64 -10.26 7.31
C ILE A 215 9.10 -10.45 5.86
N ARG A 216 10.09 -11.32 5.63
CA ARG A 216 10.66 -11.53 4.30
C ARG A 216 9.61 -12.10 3.35
N ALA A 217 8.95 -13.18 3.77
CA ALA A 217 7.92 -13.83 2.97
C ALA A 217 6.74 -12.88 2.68
N ALA A 218 6.33 -12.05 3.64
CA ALA A 218 5.28 -11.06 3.43
C ALA A 218 5.69 -10.01 2.38
N VAL A 219 6.93 -9.49 2.44
CA VAL A 219 7.42 -8.51 1.46
C VAL A 219 7.62 -9.14 0.08
N GLU A 220 8.13 -10.38 0.02
CA GLU A 220 8.26 -11.14 -1.22
C GLU A 220 6.90 -11.33 -1.90
N ASP A 221 5.88 -11.74 -1.15
CA ASP A 221 4.50 -11.86 -1.66
C ASP A 221 3.96 -10.52 -2.17
N LEU A 222 4.21 -9.42 -1.44
CA LEU A 222 3.81 -8.07 -1.90
C LEU A 222 4.51 -7.68 -3.22
N ARG A 223 5.81 -7.97 -3.39
CA ARG A 223 6.57 -7.66 -4.63
C ARG A 223 6.07 -8.44 -5.85
N LEU A 224 5.42 -9.58 -5.66
CA LEU A 224 4.75 -10.30 -6.76
C LEU A 224 3.52 -9.57 -7.28
N HIS A 225 2.96 -8.65 -6.49
CA HIS A 225 1.72 -7.94 -6.80
C HIS A 225 1.92 -6.46 -7.14
N ARG A 226 3.05 -5.84 -6.75
CA ARG A 226 3.38 -4.44 -7.10
C ARG A 226 4.84 -4.07 -6.92
#